data_AF-A0A2E8V5A6-F1
#
_entry.id   AF-A0A2E8V5A6-F1
#
_cell.length_a   1.000
_cell.length_b   1.000
_cell.length_c   1.000
_cell.angle_alpha   90.00
_cell.angle_beta   90.00
_cell.angle_gamma   90.00
#
_symmetry.space_group_name_H-M   'P 1'
#
loop_
_entity.id
_entity.type
_entity.pdbx_description
1 polymer ?
#
loop_
_entity_poly.entity_id
_entity_poly.type
_entity_poly.pdbx_seq_one_letter_code
_entity_poly.pdbx_strand_id
1 'polypeptide(L)' 'MNKMQTRMLIEMIARMTTDERQSFIEELDKRFPNLVDDLGNYIYVTQQERNSQLELDIGHGV' A
#
# COMPACT_ATOMS: atom_id res chain seq x y z
N MET A 1 -1.08 -2.80 17.60
CA MET A 1 0.08 -2.40 16.76
C MET A 1 0.40 -0.94 17.06
N ASN A 2 1.65 -0.57 17.35
CA ASN A 2 1.99 0.83 17.60
C ASN A 2 1.97 1.63 16.28
N LYS A 3 1.49 2.88 16.28
CA LYS A 3 1.32 3.72 15.07
C LYS A 3 2.55 3.78 14.16
N MET A 4 3.75 3.72 14.75
CA MET A 4 5.03 3.71 14.03
C MET A 4 5.22 2.44 13.17
N GLN A 5 4.78 1.28 13.67
CA GLN A 5 4.88 0.01 12.96
C GLN A 5 3.93 -0.03 11.76
N THR A 6 2.70 0.49 11.93
CA THR A 6 1.72 0.60 10.84
C THR A 6 2.23 1.49 9.71
N ARG A 7 2.82 2.65 10.03
CA ARG A 7 3.36 3.57 9.02
C ARG A 7 4.51 2.97 8.22
N MET A 8 5.45 2.27 8.88
CA MET A 8 6.53 1.58 8.18
C MET A 8 6.01 0.47 7.27
N LEU A 9 4.98 -0.26 7.69
CA LEU A 9 4.35 -1.29 6.88
C LEU A 9 3.68 -0.70 5.63
N ILE A 10 2.96 0.41 5.78
CA ILE A 10 2.33 1.13 4.67
C ILE A 10 3.39 1.64 3.69
N GLU A 11 4.46 2.27 4.17
CA GLU A 11 5.55 2.76 3.30
C GLU A 11 6.26 1.63 2.56
N MET A 12 6.43 0.47 3.21
CA MET A 12 7.01 -0.71 2.58
C MET A 12 6.10 -1.28 1.49
N ILE A 13 4.81 -1.47 1.79
CA ILE A 13 3.80 -1.93 0.82
C ILE A 13 3.70 -0.96 -0.35
N ALA A 14 3.77 0.33 -0.07
CA ALA A 14 3.75 1.34 -1.10
C ALA A 14 4.93 1.12 -2.06
N ARG A 15 6.15 0.88 -1.59
CA ARG A 15 7.32 0.74 -2.48
C ARG A 15 7.33 -0.55 -3.31
N MET A 16 6.49 -1.54 -2.97
CA MET A 16 6.35 -2.77 -3.74
C MET A 16 5.66 -2.53 -5.09
N THR A 17 6.09 -3.30 -6.08
CA THR A 17 5.35 -3.46 -7.34
C THR A 17 3.97 -4.08 -7.08
N THR A 18 3.06 -3.98 -8.06
CA THR A 18 1.71 -4.53 -7.94
C THR A 18 1.73 -6.03 -7.63
N ASP A 19 2.60 -6.80 -8.30
CA ASP A 19 2.70 -8.25 -8.14
C ASP A 19 3.28 -8.66 -6.77
N GLU A 20 4.35 -7.99 -6.34
CA GLU A 20 4.95 -8.21 -5.02
C GLU A 20 3.95 -7.91 -3.89
N ARG A 21 3.19 -6.83 -4.05
CA ARG A 21 2.17 -6.44 -3.09
C ARG A 21 1.04 -7.45 -3.02
N GLN A 22 0.55 -7.91 -4.16
CA GLN A 22 -0.54 -8.88 -4.19
C GLN A 22 -0.11 -10.18 -3.51
N SER A 23 1.09 -10.67 -3.83
CA SER A 23 1.69 -11.83 -3.15
C SER A 23 1.85 -11.61 -1.64
N PHE A 24 2.27 -10.41 -1.23
CA PHE A 24 2.43 -10.05 0.18
C PHE A 24 1.09 -10.03 0.91
N ILE A 25 0.05 -9.44 0.32
CA ILE A 25 -1.30 -9.37 0.91
C ILE A 25 -1.91 -10.77 1.03
N GLU A 26 -1.77 -11.62 0.01
CA GLU A 26 -2.25 -13.00 0.06
C GLU A 26 -1.59 -13.83 1.17
N GLU A 27 -0.29 -13.66 1.40
CA GLU A 27 0.42 -14.32 2.50
C GLU A 27 0.04 -13.73 3.87
N LEU A 28 -0.27 -12.44 3.92
CA LEU A 28 -0.74 -11.76 5.14
C LEU A 28 -2.16 -12.20 5.52
N ASP A 29 -3.05 -12.37 4.54
CA ASP A 29 -4.43 -12.80 4.74
C ASP A 29 -4.49 -14.22 5.33
N LYS A 30 -3.66 -15.13 4.81
CA LYS A 30 -3.56 -16.51 5.32
C LYS A 30 -3.11 -16.58 6.79
N ARG A 31 -2.26 -15.66 7.23
CA ARG A 31 -1.66 -15.68 8.59
C ARG A 31 -2.36 -14.76 9.57
N PHE A 32 -2.91 -13.64 9.11
CA PHE A 32 -3.46 -12.56 9.91
C PHE A 32 -4.64 -11.88 9.19
N PRO A 33 -5.78 -12.57 9.01
CA PRO A 33 -6.91 -12.06 8.23
C PRO A 33 -7.47 -10.73 8.76
N ASN A 34 -7.59 -10.58 10.08
CA ASN A 34 -8.06 -9.34 10.72
C ASN A 34 -7.14 -8.12 10.45
N LEU A 35 -5.85 -8.38 10.17
CA LEU A 35 -4.89 -7.32 9.89
C LEU A 35 -5.01 -6.84 8.43
N VAL A 36 -5.43 -7.71 7.52
CA VAL A 36 -5.66 -7.35 6.11
C VAL A 36 -6.88 -6.45 5.97
N ASP A 37 -7.96 -6.71 6.70
CA ASP A 37 -9.13 -5.83 6.73
C ASP A 37 -8.78 -4.41 7.21
N ASP A 38 -7.97 -4.31 8.27
CA ASP A 38 -7.50 -3.02 8.80
C ASP A 38 -6.55 -2.31 7.82
N LEU A 39 -5.68 -3.05 7.13
CA LEU A 39 -4.71 -2.49 6.18
C LEU A 39 -5.31 -2.17 4.82
N GLY A 40 -6.37 -2.86 4.39
CA GLY A 40 -6.97 -2.71 3.06
C GLY A 40 -7.38 -1.26 2.77
N ASN A 41 -7.96 -0.57 3.75
CA ASN A 41 -8.30 0.84 3.65
C ASN A 41 -7.07 1.74 3.45
N TYR A 42 -5.98 1.48 4.19
CA TYR A 42 -4.75 2.29 4.07
C TYR A 42 -4.02 2.03 2.75
N ILE A 43 -3.92 0.77 2.34
CA ILE A 43 -3.25 0.37 1.09
C ILE A 43 -3.97 0.98 -0.11
N TYR A 44 -5.31 0.97 -0.11
CA TYR A 44 -6.12 1.57 -1.18
C TYR A 44 -5.91 3.08 -1.30
N VAL A 45 -5.99 3.80 -0.18
CA VAL A 45 -5.77 5.27 -0.14
C VAL A 45 -4.36 5.63 -0.60
N THR A 46 -3.33 4.96 -0.08
CA THR A 46 -1.94 5.23 -0.48
C THR A 46 -1.70 4.96 -1.97
N GLN A 47 -2.38 3.98 -2.58
CA GLN A 47 -2.24 3.71 -4.00
C GLN A 47 -2.96 4.73 -4.87
N GLN A 48 -4.14 5.21 -4.46
CA GLN A 48 -4.80 6.32 -5.13
C GLN A 48 -3.95 7.59 -5.08
N GLU A 49 -3.42 7.95 -3.90
CA GLU A 49 -2.57 9.13 -3.75
C GLU A 49 -1.32 9.06 -4.64
N ARG A 50 -0.70 7.87 -4.77
CA ARG A 50 0.45 7.72 -5.65
C ARG A 50 0.09 7.73 -7.13
N ASN A 51 -1.02 7.10 -7.52
CA ASN A 51 -1.50 7.19 -8.91
C ASN A 51 -1.80 8.63 -9.27
N SER A 52 -2.45 9.40 -8.39
CA SER A 52 -2.68 10.83 -8.60
C SER A 52 -1.38 11.62 -8.67
N GLN A 53 -0.36 11.29 -7.87
CA GLN A 53 0.97 11.91 -7.99
C GLN A 53 1.66 11.58 -9.31
N LEU A 54 1.59 10.33 -9.77
CA LEU A 54 2.12 9.91 -11.08
C LEU A 54 1.37 10.59 -12.23
N GLU A 55 0.05 10.74 -12.13
CA GLU A 55 -0.76 11.47 -13.12
C GLU A 55 -0.40 12.95 -13.17
N LEU A 56 -0.09 13.58 -12.02
CA LEU A 56 0.40 14.96 -11.98
C LEU A 56 1.81 15.10 -12.59
N ASP A 57 2.70 14.15 -12.33
CA ASP A 57 4.05 14.12 -12.94
C ASP A 57 4.01 13.91 -14.46
N ILE A 58 3.03 13.17 -14.99
CA ILE A 58 2.84 12.98 -16.43
C ILE A 58 2.15 14.21 -17.07
N GLY A 59 1.30 14.92 -16.33
CA GLY A 59 0.60 16.13 -16.79
C GLY A 59 1.47 17.39 -16.81
N HIS A 60 2.50 17.46 -15.96
CA HIS A 60 3.54 18.49 -15.99
C HIS A 60 4.76 17.99 -16.78
N GLY A 61 4.54 17.71 -18.07
CA GLY A 61 5.63 17.45 -19.01
C GLY A 61 6.63 18.60 -19.02
N VAL A 62 7.90 18.26 -18.75
CA VAL A 62 9.07 19.01 -19.22
C VAL A 62 9.31 18.65 -20.67
#